data_AF-A0A0S8KMY2-F1
#
_entry.id   AF-A0A0S8KMY2-F1
#
_cell.length_a   1.000
_cell.length_b   1.000
_cell.length_c   1.000
_cell.angle_alpha   90.00
_cell.angle_beta   90.00
_cell.angle_gamma   90.00
#
_symmetry.space_group_name_H-M   'P 1'
#
loop_
_entity.id
_entity.type
_entity.pdbx_description
1 polymer ?
#
loop_
_entity_poly.entity_id
_entity_poly.type
_entity_poly.pdbx_seq_one_letter_code
_entity_poly.pdbx_strand_id
1 'polypeptide(L)' 'MKQSYLKRHDFFMRYYASDEIFPWANNIRGGRPVPEPEYTVQGLALPKEVLEKVYYHNAVKWFPGIDREY' A
#
# COMPACT_ATOMS: atom_id res chain seq x y z
N MET A 1 2.51 8.78 15.50
CA MET A 1 2.72 7.80 14.41
C MET A 1 3.90 8.25 13.55
N LYS A 2 4.88 7.37 13.27
CA LYS A 2 6.10 7.74 12.52
C LYS A 2 5.75 8.02 11.04
N GLN A 3 6.17 9.17 10.52
CA GLN A 3 5.93 9.69 9.15
C GLN A 3 6.15 8.66 8.01
N SER A 4 6.97 7.63 8.23
CA SER A 4 7.22 6.52 7.30
C SER A 4 6.06 5.54 7.13
N TYR A 5 5.14 5.45 8.10
CA TYR A 5 3.93 4.63 7.98
C TYR A 5 2.91 5.28 7.04
N LEU A 6 2.72 6.59 7.15
CA LEU A 6 1.81 7.35 6.28
C LEU A 6 2.28 7.29 4.81
N LYS A 7 3.58 7.47 4.57
CA LYS A 7 4.13 7.34 3.21
C LYS A 7 3.89 5.96 2.60
N ARG A 8 4.05 4.87 3.37
CA ARG A 8 3.77 3.52 2.88
C ARG A 8 2.28 3.32 2.60
N HIS A 9 1.41 3.83 3.46
CA HIS A 9 -0.02 3.79 3.25
C HIS A 9 -0.42 4.49 1.95
N ASP A 10 0.04 5.73 1.73
CA ASP A 10 -0.23 6.49 0.50
C ASP A 10 0.26 5.75 -0.75
N PHE A 11 1.46 5.14 -0.68
CA PHE A 11 1.99 4.32 -1.78
C PHE A 11 1.11 3.11 -2.10
N PHE A 12 0.64 2.40 -1.08
CA PHE A 12 -0.25 1.25 -1.28
C PHE A 12 -1.60 1.68 -1.85
N MET A 13 -2.18 2.78 -1.34
CA MET A 13 -3.45 3.30 -1.85
C MET A 13 -3.32 3.69 -3.33
N ARG A 14 -2.24 4.37 -3.72
CA ARG A 14 -1.98 4.69 -5.13
C ARG A 14 -1.82 3.44 -5.99
N TYR A 15 -1.08 2.43 -5.52
CA TYR A 15 -0.87 1.20 -6.26
C TYR A 15 -2.16 0.41 -6.50
N TYR A 16 -2.98 0.23 -5.47
CA TYR A 16 -4.15 -0.63 -5.57
C TYR A 16 -5.40 0.10 -6.06
N ALA A 17 -5.60 1.36 -5.68
CA ALA A 17 -6.88 2.06 -5.89
C ALA A 17 -6.88 3.07 -7.05
N SER A 18 -5.73 3.37 -7.65
CA SER A 18 -5.66 4.30 -8.80
C SER A 18 -5.16 3.59 -10.06
N ASP A 19 -5.38 4.20 -11.22
CA ASP A 19 -4.76 3.84 -12.52
C ASP A 19 -3.54 4.73 -12.84
N GLU A 20 -3.09 5.52 -11.87
CA GLU A 20 -1.98 6.46 -12.02
C GLU A 20 -0.68 5.74 -12.37
N ILE A 21 0.13 6.34 -13.24
CA ILE A 21 1.53 5.94 -13.44
C ILE A 21 2.39 6.78 -12.50
N PHE A 22 3.10 6.12 -11.57
CA PHE A 22 3.91 6.81 -10.58
C PHE A 22 5.26 6.14 -10.33
N PRO A 23 6.26 6.89 -9.84
CA PRO A 23 7.57 6.32 -9.57
C PRO A 23 7.53 5.34 -8.40
N TRP A 24 8.09 4.15 -8.58
CA TRP A 24 8.15 3.11 -7.57
C TRP A 24 9.59 2.91 -7.11
N ALA A 25 9.89 3.45 -5.93
CA ALA A 25 11.21 3.36 -5.33
C ALA A 25 11.26 2.19 -4.34
N ASN A 26 12.08 1.18 -4.62
CA ASN A 26 12.59 0.31 -3.56
C ASN A 26 13.49 1.17 -2.68
N ASN A 27 12.92 1.71 -1.60
CA ASN A 27 13.62 2.63 -0.69
C ASN A 27 14.87 2.01 -0.03
N ILE A 28 15.16 0.73 -0.27
CA ILE A 28 16.36 0.02 0.20
C ILE A 28 16.77 -1.02 -0.85
N ARG A 29 18.00 -0.91 -1.38
CA ARG A 29 18.66 -1.96 -2.18
C ARG A 29 19.95 -2.36 -1.47
N GLY A 30 20.07 -3.62 -1.05
CA GLY A 30 21.24 -4.10 -0.30
C GLY A 30 21.56 -3.31 0.98
N GLY A 31 20.52 -2.80 1.67
CA GLY A 31 20.68 -2.00 2.90
C GLY A 31 20.97 -0.51 2.69
N ARG A 32 21.04 -0.02 1.45
CA ARG A 32 21.27 1.41 1.15
C ARG A 32 20.01 2.08 0.60
N PRO A 33 19.68 3.30 1.05
CA PRO A 33 18.61 4.09 0.45
C PRO A 33 18.97 4.47 -0.98
N VAL A 34 18.02 4.28 -1.91
CA VAL A 34 18.17 4.69 -3.30
C VAL A 34 17.54 6.07 -3.44
N PRO A 35 18.27 7.09 -3.91
CA PRO A 35 17.81 8.49 -3.90
C PRO A 35 16.73 8.76 -4.95
N GLU A 36 16.68 7.98 -6.03
CA GLU A 36 15.73 8.15 -7.12
C GLU A 36 15.02 6.82 -7.46
N PRO A 37 13.74 6.88 -7.84
CA PRO A 37 12.97 5.71 -8.27
C PRO A 37 13.56 5.09 -9.54
N GLU A 38 13.88 3.80 -9.51
CA GLU A 38 14.50 3.09 -10.64
C GLU A 38 13.51 2.82 -11.79
N TYR A 39 12.20 2.81 -11.52
CA TYR A 39 11.17 2.55 -12.51
C TYR A 39 9.82 3.15 -12.09
N THR A 40 8.89 3.23 -13.04
CA THR A 40 7.48 3.60 -12.80
C THR A 40 6.60 2.36 -12.80
N VAL A 41 5.52 2.41 -12.03
CA VAL A 41 4.45 1.40 -12.08
C VAL A 41 3.13 2.07 -12.43
N GLN A 42 2.25 1.32 -13.07
CA GLN A 42 0.85 1.70 -13.23
C GLN A 42 0.05 1.09 -12.08
N GLY A 43 -0.79 1.90 -11.45
CA GLY A 43 -1.74 1.41 -10.47
C GLY A 43 -2.78 0.46 -11.08
N LEU A 44 -3.35 -0.40 -10.25
CA LEU A 44 -4.23 -1.49 -10.67
C LEU A 44 -5.69 -1.08 -10.82
N ALA A 45 -6.09 0.08 -10.29
CA ALA A 45 -7.47 0.57 -10.23
C ALA A 45 -8.47 -0.53 -9.84
N LEU A 46 -8.17 -1.24 -8.75
CA LEU A 46 -8.98 -2.38 -8.33
C LEU A 46 -10.40 -1.93 -7.95
N PRO A 47 -11.43 -2.74 -8.26
CA PRO A 47 -12.80 -2.48 -7.82
C PRO A 47 -12.89 -2.34 -6.30
N LYS A 48 -13.88 -1.56 -5.84
CA LYS A 48 -14.11 -1.27 -4.41
C LYS A 48 -14.20 -2.54 -3.57
N GLU A 49 -14.89 -3.56 -4.08
CA GLU A 49 -15.11 -4.84 -3.40
C GLU A 49 -13.78 -5.59 -3.19
N VAL A 50 -12.83 -5.45 -4.12
CA VAL A 50 -11.50 -6.04 -4.00
C VAL A 50 -10.66 -5.27 -2.99
N LEU A 51 -10.74 -3.94 -3.00
CA LEU A 51 -10.06 -3.08 -2.02
C LEU A 51 -10.55 -3.36 -0.60
N GLU A 52 -11.87 -3.45 -0.39
CA GLU A 52 -12.46 -3.82 0.90
C GLU A 52 -11.98 -5.19 1.37
N LYS A 53 -11.82 -6.15 0.45
CA LYS A 53 -11.28 -7.47 0.79
C LYS A 53 -9.81 -7.39 1.22
N VAL A 54 -8.97 -6.69 0.46
CA VAL A 54 -7.53 -6.57 0.72
C VAL A 54 -7.25 -5.83 2.01
N TYR A 55 -7.92 -4.71 2.26
CA TYR A 55 -7.63 -3.83 3.39
C TYR A 55 -8.42 -4.15 4.66
N TYR A 56 -9.58 -4.79 4.55
CA TYR A 56 -10.46 -4.99 5.69
C TYR A 56 -10.82 -6.46 5.91
N HIS A 57 -11.53 -7.11 4.98
CA HIS A 57 -12.08 -8.45 5.25
C HIS A 57 -11.01 -9.51 5.52
N ASN A 58 -9.86 -9.45 4.85
CA ASN A 58 -8.76 -10.36 5.13
C ASN A 58 -8.17 -10.14 6.53
N ALA A 59 -8.07 -8.89 6.99
CA ALA A 59 -7.60 -8.58 8.33
C ALA A 59 -8.55 -9.13 9.39
N VAL A 60 -9.86 -8.91 9.24
CA VAL A 60 -10.89 -9.46 10.14
C VAL A 60 -10.85 -11.00 10.17
N LYS A 61 -10.66 -11.64 9.01
CA LYS A 61 -10.56 -13.10 8.91
C LYS A 61 -9.31 -13.65 9.63
N TRP A 62 -8.18 -12.98 9.49
CA TRP A 62 -6.90 -13.44 10.08
C TRP A 62 -6.78 -13.10 11.56
N PHE A 63 -7.43 -12.03 12.02
CA PHE A 63 -7.39 -11.55 13.39
C PHE A 63 -8.82 -11.38 13.93
N PRO A 64 -9.49 -12.48 14.34
CA PRO A 64 -10.85 -12.41 14.87
C PRO A 64 -10.95 -11.43 16.05
N GLY A 65 -11.86 -10.45 15.96
CA GLY A 65 -12.08 -9.44 17.00
C GLY A 65 -11.38 -8.10 16.78
N ILE A 66 -10.53 -7.96 15.74
CA ILE A 66 -9.87 -6.69 15.38
C ILE A 66 -10.86 -5.59 14.97
N ASP A 67 -12.08 -5.98 14.58
CA ASP A 67 -13.20 -5.13 14.19
C ASP A 67 -14.03 -4.63 15.39
N ARG A 68 -13.78 -5.16 16.61
CA ARG A 68 -14.56 -4.82 17.81
C ARG A 68 -14.01 -3.63 18.60
N GLU A 69 -12.87 -3.09 18.20
CA GLU A 69 -12.17 -1.98 18.87
C GLU A 69 -12.37 -0.61 18.19
N TYR A 70 -13.29 -0.51 17.22
CA TYR A 70 -13.65 0.73 16.52
C TYR A 70 -15.12 1.10 16.69
#